data_AF-A0A143PR81-F1
#
_entry.id   AF-A0A143PR81-F1
#
_cell.length_a   1.000
_cell.length_b   1.000
_cell.length_c   1.000
_cell.angle_alpha   90.00
_cell.angle_beta   90.00
_cell.angle_gamma   90.00
#
_symmetry.space_group_name_H-M   'P 1'
#
loop_
_entity.id
_entity.type
_entity.pdbx_description
1 polymer ?
#
loop_
_entity_poly.entity_id
_entity_poly.type
_entity_poly.pdbx_seq_one_letter_code
_entity_poly.pdbx_strand_id
1 'polypeptide(L)'
;MSATAFADELEREKARQRTYDAMQRKARAGHVTGGRVFGYENVEIRLADGSRSHVERRIVEAEAAVVRRIFDLAAEGVGVRRLARLLNDEGAIAPRAQQGRPVAWAPSSVFAVLQRELYRGVVIWNQSRKRDSWGQARRSERDQGEWIRLEAP
;
A
#
# COMPACT_ATOMS: atom_id res chain seq x y z
N MET A 1 -0.01 26.05 31.67
CA MET A 1 -0.62 24.87 31.02
C MET A 1 -1.51 24.18 32.04
N SER A 2 -2.79 23.93 31.72
CA SER A 2 -3.75 23.30 32.64
C SER A 2 -3.44 21.80 32.82
N ALA A 3 -3.67 21.25 34.02
CA ALA A 3 -3.52 19.82 34.30
C ALA A 3 -4.36 18.93 33.36
N THR A 4 -5.51 19.44 32.90
CA THR A 4 -6.36 18.78 31.90
C THR A 4 -5.70 18.68 30.53
N ALA A 5 -5.02 19.73 30.08
CA ALA A 5 -4.31 19.75 28.80
C ALA A 5 -3.14 18.76 28.78
N PHE A 6 -2.44 18.62 29.91
CA PHE A 6 -1.35 17.65 30.07
C PHE A 6 -1.87 16.19 30.06
N ALA A 7 -3.00 15.93 30.74
CA ALA A 7 -3.64 14.62 30.72
C ALA A 7 -4.11 14.22 29.31
N ASP A 8 -4.72 15.16 28.58
CA ASP A 8 -5.17 14.92 27.20
C ASP A 8 -4.01 14.63 26.25
N GLU A 9 -2.87 15.33 26.41
CA GLU A 9 -1.67 15.12 25.61
C GLU A 9 -1.05 13.74 25.88
N LEU A 10 -0.96 13.33 27.14
CA LEU A 10 -0.49 12.00 27.54
C LEU A 10 -1.38 10.89 26.98
N GLU A 11 -2.70 11.04 27.02
CA GLU A 11 -3.61 10.04 26.47
C GLU A 11 -3.52 9.93 24.95
N ARG A 12 -3.35 11.07 24.25
CA ARG A 12 -3.07 11.07 22.80
C ARG A 12 -1.78 10.35 22.46
N GLU A 13 -0.72 10.58 23.22
CA GLU A 13 0.57 9.93 23.00
C GLU A 13 0.50 8.42 23.22
N LYS A 14 -0.14 7.98 24.31
CA LYS A 14 -0.39 6.55 24.57
C LYS A 14 -1.26 5.91 23.49
N ALA A 15 -2.27 6.61 22.98
CA ALA A 15 -3.12 6.09 21.90
C ALA A 15 -2.33 5.93 20.60
N ARG A 16 -1.45 6.89 20.29
CA ARG A 16 -0.53 6.85 19.14
C ARG A 16 0.42 5.65 19.23
N GLN A 17 1.05 5.46 20.39
CA GLN A 17 1.98 4.35 20.61
C GLN A 17 1.28 3.00 20.48
N ARG A 18 0.12 2.82 21.14
CA ARG A 18 -0.68 1.58 21.04
C ARG A 18 -1.05 1.24 19.60
N THR A 19 -1.42 2.25 18.81
CA THR A 19 -1.75 2.08 17.40
C THR A 19 -0.53 1.67 16.59
N TYR A 20 0.62 2.30 16.84
CA TYR A 20 1.89 1.95 16.19
C TYR A 20 2.29 0.51 16.50
N ASP A 21 2.26 0.09 17.76
CA ASP A 21 2.63 -1.26 18.19
C ASP A 21 1.69 -2.32 17.60
N ALA A 22 0.39 -2.02 17.53
CA ALA A 22 -0.59 -2.90 16.89
C ALA A 22 -0.33 -3.05 15.38
N MET A 23 0.00 -1.97 14.68
CA MET A 23 0.34 -2.01 13.26
C MET A 23 1.67 -2.72 13.01
N GLN A 24 2.65 -2.52 13.89
CA GLN A 24 3.94 -3.19 13.81
C GLN A 24 3.77 -4.71 13.97
N ARG A 25 2.98 -5.16 14.96
CA ARG A 25 2.66 -6.59 15.14
C ARG A 25 1.98 -7.18 13.91
N LYS A 26 1.00 -6.48 13.34
CA LYS A 26 0.34 -6.91 12.09
C LYS A 26 1.31 -7.00 10.92
N ALA A 27 2.18 -6.00 10.77
CA ALA A 27 3.19 -5.99 9.73
C ALA A 27 4.09 -7.21 9.88
N ARG A 28 4.69 -7.44 11.05
CA ARG A 28 5.58 -8.59 11.34
C ARG A 28 4.92 -9.94 11.09
N ALA A 29 3.61 -10.06 11.28
CA ALA A 29 2.83 -11.26 10.99
C ALA A 29 2.49 -11.44 9.50
N GLY A 30 2.96 -10.55 8.60
CA GLY A 30 2.63 -10.60 7.17
C GLY A 30 1.20 -10.12 6.83
N HIS A 31 0.43 -9.70 7.83
CA HIS A 31 -0.96 -9.28 7.62
C HIS A 31 -1.05 -7.93 6.90
N VAL A 32 -2.16 -7.70 6.21
CA VAL A 32 -2.39 -6.46 5.48
C VAL A 32 -2.56 -5.27 6.44
N THR A 33 -1.63 -4.32 6.36
CA THR A 33 -1.65 -3.05 7.11
C THR A 33 -2.10 -1.85 6.26
N GLY A 34 -2.47 -2.06 5.01
CA GLY A 34 -2.73 -1.00 4.03
C GLY A 34 -3.97 -1.24 3.17
N GLY A 35 -4.23 -0.31 2.25
CA GLY A 35 -5.32 -0.44 1.30
C GLY A 35 -5.09 -1.53 0.24
N ARG A 36 -6.13 -1.77 -0.55
CA ARG A 36 -6.09 -2.66 -1.72
C ARG A 36 -5.03 -2.20 -2.72
N VAL A 37 -4.38 -3.16 -3.36
CA VAL A 37 -3.40 -2.94 -4.43
C VAL A 37 -3.95 -3.59 -5.70
N PHE A 38 -3.75 -2.97 -6.86
CA PHE A 38 -4.09 -3.61 -8.13
C PHE A 38 -3.34 -4.96 -8.27
N GLY A 39 -3.95 -5.97 -8.88
CA GLY A 39 -3.41 -7.34 -8.89
C GLY A 39 -3.71 -8.14 -7.62
N TYR A 40 -4.21 -7.49 -6.55
CA TYR A 40 -4.53 -8.15 -5.29
C TYR A 40 -5.91 -7.74 -4.74
N GLU A 41 -6.52 -8.64 -4.00
CA GLU A 41 -7.67 -8.38 -3.16
C GLU A 41 -7.31 -8.57 -1.67
N ASN A 42 -7.96 -7.80 -0.81
CA ASN A 42 -7.81 -7.92 0.63
C ASN A 42 -8.94 -8.81 1.16
N VAL A 43 -8.61 -10.00 1.66
CA VAL A 43 -9.58 -10.96 2.17
C VAL A 43 -9.52 -10.99 3.69
N GLU A 44 -10.66 -10.77 4.33
CA GLU A 44 -10.79 -10.91 5.78
C GLU A 44 -10.81 -12.38 6.18
N ILE A 45 -9.90 -12.75 7.08
CA ILE A 45 -9.85 -14.08 7.68
C ILE A 45 -10.55 -14.01 9.04
N ARG A 46 -11.49 -14.94 9.25
CA ARG A 46 -12.26 -15.08 10.49
C ARG A 46 -11.87 -16.36 11.23
N LEU A 47 -11.95 -16.31 12.56
CA LEU A 47 -11.78 -17.47 13.41
C LEU A 47 -13.05 -18.35 13.38
N ALA A 48 -12.95 -19.54 13.96
CA ALA A 48 -14.07 -20.50 14.04
C ALA A 48 -15.29 -19.94 14.78
N ASP A 49 -15.08 -19.00 15.72
CA ASP A 49 -16.14 -18.29 16.45
C ASP A 49 -16.77 -17.13 15.66
N GLY A 50 -16.34 -16.90 14.42
CA GLY A 50 -16.81 -15.82 13.56
C GLY A 50 -16.16 -14.46 13.83
N SER A 51 -15.28 -14.35 14.83
CA SER A 51 -14.55 -13.11 15.11
C SER A 51 -13.49 -12.83 14.04
N ARG A 52 -13.23 -11.54 13.78
CA ARG A 52 -12.23 -11.11 12.80
C ARG A 52 -10.82 -11.38 13.31
N SER A 53 -10.05 -12.17 12.56
CA SER A 53 -8.64 -12.47 12.87
C SER A 53 -7.72 -11.43 12.24
N HIS A 54 -7.59 -11.47 10.92
CA HIS A 54 -6.67 -10.60 10.17
C HIS A 54 -7.13 -10.46 8.72
N VAL A 55 -6.29 -9.84 7.89
CA VAL A 55 -6.55 -9.64 6.46
C VAL A 55 -5.33 -10.10 5.70
N GLU A 56 -5.57 -10.92 4.68
CA GLU A 56 -4.55 -11.44 3.77
C GLU A 56 -4.71 -10.83 2.37
N ARG A 57 -3.65 -10.89 1.57
CA ARG A 57 -3.72 -10.56 0.14
C ARG A 57 -3.95 -11.83 -0.65
N ARG A 58 -4.89 -11.80 -1.60
CA ARG A 58 -5.03 -12.84 -2.61
C ARG A 58 -4.83 -12.25 -4.00
N ILE A 59 -4.23 -13.03 -4.88
CA ILE A 59 -3.96 -12.61 -6.25
C ILE A 59 -5.27 -12.60 -7.04
N VAL A 60 -5.52 -11.52 -7.75
CA VAL A 60 -6.60 -11.44 -8.74
C VAL A 60 -5.95 -11.65 -10.11
N GLU A 61 -6.02 -12.87 -10.64
CA GLU A 61 -5.23 -13.27 -11.82
C GLU A 61 -5.46 -12.37 -13.05
N ALA A 62 -6.68 -11.90 -13.27
CA ALA A 62 -6.98 -10.99 -14.38
C ALA A 62 -6.23 -9.64 -14.28
N GLU A 63 -6.10 -9.09 -13.07
CA GLU A 63 -5.32 -7.87 -12.84
C GLU A 63 -3.80 -8.18 -12.81
N ALA A 64 -3.41 -9.33 -12.23
CA ALA A 64 -2.02 -9.76 -12.17
C ALA A 64 -1.42 -10.01 -13.56
N ALA A 65 -2.22 -10.53 -14.51
CA ALA A 65 -1.80 -10.67 -15.91
C ALA A 65 -1.40 -9.31 -16.54
N VAL A 66 -2.16 -8.25 -16.25
CA VAL A 66 -1.83 -6.89 -16.70
C VAL A 66 -0.54 -6.39 -16.05
N VAL A 67 -0.33 -6.67 -14.76
CA VAL A 67 0.91 -6.32 -14.06
C VAL A 67 2.11 -7.03 -14.68
N ARG A 68 2.06 -8.35 -14.87
CA ARG A 68 3.14 -9.13 -15.51
C ARG A 68 3.49 -8.54 -16.88
N ARG A 69 2.47 -8.27 -17.70
CA ARG A 69 2.63 -7.63 -19.00
C ARG A 69 3.29 -6.25 -18.94
N ILE A 70 2.96 -5.43 -17.94
CA ILE A 70 3.62 -4.13 -17.74
C ILE A 70 5.11 -4.32 -17.49
N PHE A 71 5.50 -5.31 -16.67
CA PHE A 71 6.91 -5.60 -16.40
C PHE A 71 7.62 -6.15 -17.65
N ASP A 72 6.99 -7.06 -18.39
CA ASP A 72 7.57 -7.64 -19.62
C ASP A 72 7.87 -6.54 -20.65
N LEU A 73 6.88 -5.71 -20.97
CA LEU A 73 7.04 -4.60 -21.92
C LEU A 73 8.03 -3.54 -21.41
N ALA A 74 8.08 -3.28 -20.10
CA ALA A 74 9.07 -2.37 -19.54
C ALA A 74 10.50 -2.94 -19.65
N ALA A 75 10.68 -4.25 -19.48
CA ALA A 75 11.96 -4.94 -19.67
C ALA A 75 12.42 -4.90 -21.14
N GLU A 76 11.49 -4.88 -22.09
CA GLU A 76 11.76 -4.61 -23.52
C GLU A 76 12.10 -3.14 -23.83
N GLY A 77 12.08 -2.26 -22.83
CA GLY A 77 12.41 -0.83 -22.99
C GLY A 77 11.23 0.05 -23.40
N VAL A 78 9.99 -0.45 -23.32
CA VAL A 78 8.80 0.36 -23.62
C VAL A 78 8.58 1.39 -22.51
N GLY A 79 8.69 2.67 -22.87
CA GLY A 79 8.49 3.77 -21.91
C GLY A 79 7.06 3.85 -21.34
N VAL A 80 6.95 4.32 -20.09
CA VAL A 80 5.68 4.42 -19.32
C VAL A 80 4.52 5.10 -20.04
N ARG A 81 4.80 6.10 -20.88
CA ARG A 81 3.76 6.81 -21.67
C ARG A 81 3.19 5.91 -22.77
N ARG A 82 4.05 5.14 -23.44
CA ARG A 82 3.66 4.21 -24.50
C ARG A 82 2.93 3.01 -23.91
N LEU A 83 3.41 2.49 -22.78
CA LEU A 83 2.72 1.47 -21.99
C LEU A 83 1.28 1.86 -21.65
N ALA A 84 1.08 3.05 -21.06
CA ALA A 84 -0.25 3.51 -20.69
C ALA A 84 -1.20 3.60 -21.89
N ARG A 85 -0.71 4.09 -23.03
CA ARG A 85 -1.49 4.14 -24.28
C ARG A 85 -1.85 2.74 -24.77
N LEU A 86 -0.87 1.85 -24.88
CA LEU A 86 -1.08 0.47 -25.36
C LEU A 86 -2.12 -0.27 -24.51
N LEU A 87 -2.03 -0.18 -23.19
CA LEU A 87 -3.01 -0.81 -22.29
C LEU A 87 -4.41 -0.25 -22.47
N ASN A 88 -4.55 1.06 -22.71
CA ASN A 88 -5.85 1.69 -22.94
C ASN A 88 -6.44 1.32 -24.30
N ASP A 89 -5.61 1.31 -25.36
CA ASP A 89 -6.02 0.97 -26.73
C ASP A 89 -6.53 -0.48 -26.81
N GLU A 90 -5.98 -1.37 -25.98
CA GLU A 90 -6.36 -2.77 -25.89
C GLU A 90 -7.53 -3.04 -24.93
N GLY A 91 -8.01 -2.02 -24.21
CA GLY A 91 -9.06 -2.18 -23.21
C GLY A 91 -8.64 -3.02 -22.00
N ALA A 92 -7.35 -3.01 -21.64
CA ALA A 92 -6.85 -3.75 -20.48
C ALA A 92 -7.53 -3.28 -19.18
N ILE A 93 -7.71 -4.20 -18.23
CA ILE A 93 -8.27 -3.88 -16.92
C ILE A 93 -7.39 -2.79 -16.26
N ALA A 94 -8.03 -1.71 -15.83
CA ALA A 94 -7.36 -0.56 -15.24
C ALA A 94 -7.71 -0.43 -13.74
N PRO A 95 -6.80 0.17 -12.94
CA PRO A 95 -7.07 0.43 -11.53
C PRO A 95 -8.26 1.38 -11.34
N ARG A 96 -8.88 1.32 -10.16
CA ARG A 96 -10.01 2.19 -9.81
C ARG A 96 -9.64 3.66 -10.02
N ALA A 97 -10.48 4.37 -10.78
CA ALA A 97 -10.32 5.79 -11.00
C ALA A 97 -10.58 6.61 -9.74
N GLN A 98 -9.92 7.76 -9.66
CA GLN A 98 -10.32 8.81 -8.72
C GLN A 98 -11.71 9.34 -9.10
N GLN A 99 -12.47 9.82 -8.11
CA GLN A 99 -13.79 10.40 -8.34
C GLN A 99 -13.75 11.46 -9.45
N GLY A 100 -14.67 11.33 -10.41
CA GLY A 100 -14.77 12.24 -11.56
C GLY A 100 -13.76 11.99 -12.69
N ARG A 101 -12.99 10.90 -12.65
CA ARG A 101 -12.06 10.52 -13.73
C ARG A 101 -12.46 9.20 -14.39
N PRO A 102 -12.17 9.02 -15.69
CA PRO A 102 -12.37 7.75 -16.37
C PRO A 102 -11.45 6.67 -15.81
N VAL A 103 -11.91 5.41 -15.86
CA VAL A 103 -11.11 4.22 -15.52
C VAL A 103 -10.19 3.94 -16.69
N ALA A 104 -8.91 4.31 -16.54
CA ALA A 104 -7.90 4.17 -17.57
C ALA A 104 -6.48 4.14 -16.95
N TRP A 105 -5.52 3.62 -17.71
CA TRP A 105 -4.10 3.70 -17.40
C TRP A 105 -3.57 5.11 -17.66
N ALA A 106 -2.90 5.67 -16.66
CA ALA A 106 -2.11 6.88 -16.77
C ALA A 106 -0.61 6.55 -16.68
N PRO A 107 0.30 7.36 -17.24
CA PRO A 107 1.73 7.14 -17.10
C PRO A 107 2.17 7.03 -15.63
N SER A 108 1.52 7.79 -14.74
CA SER A 108 1.76 7.74 -13.30
C SER A 108 1.30 6.43 -12.65
N SER A 109 0.21 5.82 -13.12
CA SER A 109 -0.25 4.53 -12.58
C SER A 109 0.64 3.38 -13.05
N VAL A 110 1.10 3.40 -14.31
CA VAL A 110 2.11 2.45 -14.81
C VAL A 110 3.41 2.59 -14.02
N PHE A 111 3.90 3.80 -13.82
CA PHE A 111 5.11 4.05 -13.02
C PHE A 111 4.94 3.55 -11.57
N ALA A 112 3.77 3.78 -10.96
CA ALA A 112 3.47 3.28 -9.62
C ALA A 112 3.41 1.74 -9.54
N VAL A 113 3.06 1.05 -10.63
CA VAL A 113 3.16 -0.41 -10.71
C VAL A 113 4.62 -0.85 -10.72
N LEU A 114 5.44 -0.28 -11.60
CA LEU A 114 6.85 -0.65 -11.75
C LEU A 114 7.69 -0.40 -10.50
N GLN A 115 7.38 0.65 -9.72
CA GLN A 115 8.10 1.02 -8.50
C GLN A 115 7.66 0.25 -7.25
N ARG A 116 6.65 -0.61 -7.36
CA ARG A 116 6.06 -1.24 -6.19
C ARG A 116 6.70 -2.60 -5.91
N GLU A 117 7.49 -2.66 -4.85
CA GLU A 117 8.20 -3.85 -4.37
C GLU A 117 7.27 -5.05 -4.06
N LEU A 118 5.98 -4.82 -3.79
CA LEU A 118 5.02 -5.90 -3.57
C LEU A 118 4.94 -6.86 -4.77
N TYR A 119 5.05 -6.36 -6.00
CA TYR A 119 5.01 -7.21 -7.20
C TYR A 119 6.31 -8.01 -7.39
N ARG A 120 7.32 -7.77 -6.56
CA ARG A 120 8.56 -8.55 -6.48
C ARG A 120 8.57 -9.49 -5.27
N GLY A 121 7.43 -9.68 -4.61
CA GLY A 121 7.31 -10.52 -3.42
C GLY A 121 7.78 -9.85 -2.14
N VAL A 122 7.95 -8.51 -2.10
CA VAL A 122 8.46 -7.83 -0.90
C VAL A 122 7.43 -6.84 -0.34
N VAL A 123 6.96 -7.11 0.87
CA VAL A 123 6.15 -6.17 1.66
C VAL A 123 7.06 -5.31 2.53
N ILE A 124 6.97 -3.99 2.36
CA ILE A 124 7.73 -3.04 3.18
C ILE A 124 6.76 -2.14 3.95
N TRP A 125 6.80 -2.24 5.27
CA TRP A 125 6.04 -1.39 6.20
C TRP A 125 6.92 -0.29 6.81
N ASN A 126 6.27 0.82 7.21
CA ASN A 126 6.90 1.98 7.86
C ASN A 126 7.95 2.74 7.02
N GLN A 127 7.77 2.81 5.69
CA GLN A 127 8.67 3.55 4.81
C GLN A 127 8.57 5.08 4.92
N SER A 128 7.39 5.61 5.29
CA SER A 128 7.16 7.05 5.28
C SER A 128 6.28 7.51 6.43
N ARG A 129 6.48 8.75 6.85
CA ARG A 129 5.64 9.47 7.80
C ARG A 129 4.90 10.58 7.07
N LYS A 130 3.62 10.80 7.41
CA LYS A 130 2.77 11.84 6.81
C LYS A 130 2.93 13.21 7.46
N ARG A 131 3.36 13.23 8.73
CA ARG A 131 3.59 14.45 9.49
C ARG A 131 5.03 14.49 9.99
N ASP A 132 5.58 15.69 10.07
CA ASP A 132 6.88 15.93 10.68
C ASP A 132 6.78 16.05 12.21
N SER A 133 7.91 16.30 12.86
CA SER A 133 8.00 16.51 14.32
C SER A 133 7.17 17.70 14.80
N TRP A 134 6.87 18.65 13.92
CA TRP A 134 6.07 19.85 14.19
C TRP A 134 4.58 19.64 13.89
N GLY A 135 4.18 18.42 13.52
CA GLY A 135 2.80 18.08 13.20
C GLY A 135 2.33 18.56 11.82
N GLN A 136 3.18 19.19 11.01
CA GLN A 136 2.81 19.65 9.68
C GLN A 136 2.64 18.47 8.73
N ALA A 137 1.67 18.52 7.82
CA ALA A 137 1.36 17.45 6.88
C ALA A 137 2.40 17.38 5.73
N ARG A 138 3.64 17.05 6.08
CA ARG A 138 4.76 16.90 5.16
C ARG A 138 5.18 15.44 5.12
N ARG A 139 4.92 14.78 3.98
CA ARG A 139 5.36 13.40 3.77
C ARG A 139 6.88 13.37 3.67
N SER A 140 7.51 12.52 4.46
CA SER A 140 8.95 12.24 4.40
C SER A 140 9.21 10.74 4.56
N GLU A 141 10.31 10.27 4.01
CA GLU A 141 10.77 8.90 4.22
C GLU A 141 11.34 8.72 5.63
N ARG A 142 11.19 7.53 6.18
CA ARG A 142 11.81 7.13 7.44
C ARG A 142 13.15 6.48 7.16
N ASP A 143 14.02 6.46 8.16
CA ASP A 143 15.28 5.74 8.06
C ASP A 143 15.06 4.26 7.74
N GLN A 144 15.93 3.67 6.92
CA GLN A 144 15.77 2.27 6.48
C GLN A 144 15.81 1.28 7.64
N GLY A 145 16.49 1.60 8.75
CA GLY A 145 16.49 0.79 9.97
C GLY A 145 15.13 0.71 10.67
N GLU A 146 14.21 1.63 10.37
CA GLU A 146 12.84 1.60 10.87
C GLU A 146 11.89 0.76 9.99
N TRP A 147 12.35 0.31 8.82
CA TRP A 147 11.52 -0.40 7.87
C TRP A 147 11.41 -1.86 8.26
N ILE A 148 10.20 -2.41 8.13
CA ILE A 148 9.98 -3.84 8.25
C ILE A 148 9.80 -4.37 6.83
N ARG A 149 10.79 -5.12 6.35
CA ARG A 149 10.77 -5.83 5.06
C ARG A 149 10.44 -7.29 5.32
N LEU A 150 9.48 -7.82 4.59
CA LEU A 150 9.04 -9.21 4.67
C LEU A 150 8.86 -9.74 3.26
N GLU A 151 9.29 -10.99 3.06
CA GLU A 151 8.90 -11.76 1.89
C GLU A 151 7.40 -12.04 1.97
N ALA A 152 6.72 -11.87 0.83
CA ALA A 152 5.29 -12.06 0.68
C ALA A 152 5.03 -12.93 -0.56
N PRO A 153 4.08 -13.87 -0.46
CA PRO A 153 3.66 -14.68 -1.59
C PRO A 153 2.97 -13.86 -2.70
#